data_AF-A0A1J4YKJ1-F1
#
_entry.id   AF-A0A1J4YKJ1-F1
#
_cell.length_a   1.000
_cell.length_b   1.000
_cell.length_c   1.000
_cell.angle_alpha   90.00
_cell.angle_beta   90.00
_cell.angle_gamma   90.00
#
_symmetry.space_group_name_H-M   'P 1'
#
loop_
_entity.id
_entity.type
_entity.pdbx_description
1 polymer ?
#
loop_
_entity_poly.entity_id
_entity_poly.type
_entity_poly.pdbx_seq_one_letter_code
_entity_poly.pdbx_strand_id
1 'polypeptide(L)'
;MEHFSMDELKQAGIINSKNRFVFTKNKIVIPVIENSRIVSLRARFFDNGQDNPEQLQSKTYTYPKYESLKGITGRFFNADMLLIMRPGERLYLCEGEFDTMIAGQNGLKAIGLLGVSNYNPEMIKRLRDYDLFILLDNDEPGRKQRYKIADIFRAVADKEAKITNLPEGIKDLTEYFIKHPGQATWNPRTTD
;
A
#
# COMPACT_ATOMS: atom_id res chain seq x y z
N MET A 1 30.37 14.20 -7.08
CA MET A 1 29.12 13.50 -7.42
C MET A 1 29.52 12.05 -7.62
N GLU A 2 29.06 11.13 -6.77
CA GLU A 2 29.38 9.71 -6.96
C GLU A 2 28.66 9.21 -8.21
N HIS A 3 29.38 8.47 -9.06
CA HIS A 3 28.84 7.90 -10.28
C HIS A 3 28.46 6.44 -10.01
N PHE A 4 27.18 6.10 -10.13
CA PHE A 4 26.72 4.71 -10.07
C PHE A 4 27.06 3.99 -11.37
N SER A 5 27.56 2.77 -11.27
CA SER A 5 27.80 1.86 -12.39
C SER A 5 26.49 1.33 -12.97
N MET A 6 26.52 0.93 -14.24
CA MET A 6 25.35 0.31 -14.88
C MET A 6 24.92 -1.00 -14.20
N ASP A 7 25.87 -1.73 -13.61
CA ASP A 7 25.56 -2.97 -12.91
C ASP A 7 24.85 -2.71 -11.59
N GLU A 8 25.25 -1.69 -10.83
CA GLU A 8 24.52 -1.24 -9.63
C GLU A 8 23.09 -0.80 -9.98
N LEU A 9 22.92 -0.03 -11.06
CA LEU A 9 21.60 0.42 -11.51
C LEU A 9 20.70 -0.75 -11.96
N LYS A 10 21.27 -1.79 -12.58
CA LYS A 10 20.56 -3.02 -12.95
C LYS A 10 20.23 -3.89 -11.74
N GLN A 11 21.15 -3.99 -10.79
CA GLN A 11 20.93 -4.74 -9.54
C GLN A 11 19.79 -4.12 -8.74
N ALA A 12 19.75 -2.78 -8.64
CA ALA A 12 18.64 -2.03 -8.05
C ALA A 12 17.33 -2.11 -8.86
N GLY A 13 17.37 -2.57 -10.10
CA GLY A 13 16.20 -2.70 -10.98
C GLY A 13 15.76 -1.39 -11.64
N ILE A 14 16.49 -0.29 -11.44
CA ILE A 14 16.24 1.02 -12.06
C ILE A 14 16.42 0.93 -13.58
N ILE A 15 17.39 0.12 -14.02
CA ILE A 15 17.70 -0.14 -15.42
C ILE A 15 17.42 -1.61 -15.76
N ASN A 16 16.76 -1.87 -16.88
CA ASN A 16 16.50 -3.23 -17.37
C ASN A 16 17.70 -3.82 -18.15
N SER A 17 17.57 -5.09 -18.56
CA SER A 17 18.61 -5.82 -19.31
C SER A 17 18.97 -5.18 -20.66
N LYS A 18 18.11 -4.31 -21.21
CA LYS A 18 18.34 -3.55 -22.45
C LYS A 18 18.94 -2.16 -22.19
N ASN A 19 19.46 -1.89 -21.00
CA ASN A 19 20.02 -0.60 -20.56
C ASN A 19 19.01 0.56 -20.62
N ARG A 20 17.71 0.29 -20.38
CA ARG A 20 16.66 1.32 -20.35
C ARG A 20 16.14 1.50 -18.95
N PHE A 21 15.81 2.74 -18.60
CA PHE A 21 15.05 3.04 -17.38
C PHE A 21 13.71 2.30 -17.39
N VAL A 22 13.33 1.71 -16.27
CA VAL A 22 12.13 0.86 -16.20
C VAL A 22 10.84 1.66 -16.30
N PHE A 23 10.75 2.82 -15.64
CA PHE A 23 9.53 3.62 -15.58
C PHE A 23 9.39 4.60 -16.75
N THR A 24 9.58 4.12 -17.98
CA THR A 24 9.50 4.97 -19.19
C THR A 24 8.10 5.46 -19.52
N LYS A 25 7.07 4.86 -18.92
CA LYS A 25 5.66 5.12 -19.23
C LYS A 25 4.84 5.56 -18.01
N ASN A 26 5.43 5.48 -16.82
CA ASN A 26 4.75 5.82 -15.57
C ASN A 26 4.99 7.30 -15.25
N LYS A 27 3.91 8.07 -15.14
CA LYS A 27 3.99 9.52 -14.90
C LYS A 27 4.22 9.87 -13.43
N ILE A 28 3.96 8.92 -12.53
CA ILE A 28 4.12 9.11 -11.08
C ILE A 28 5.07 8.02 -10.57
N VAL A 29 6.11 8.44 -9.87
CA VAL A 29 7.04 7.58 -9.14
C VAL A 29 6.89 7.88 -7.65
N ILE A 30 6.62 6.84 -6.86
CA ILE A 30 6.35 6.89 -5.43
C ILE A 30 7.51 6.17 -4.73
N PRO A 31 8.30 6.87 -3.89
CA PRO A 31 9.33 6.22 -3.11
C PRO A 31 8.71 5.39 -1.99
N VAL A 32 9.22 4.17 -1.80
CA VAL A 32 8.95 3.38 -0.61
C VAL A 32 10.08 3.64 0.37
N ILE A 33 9.71 4.22 1.52
CA ILE A 33 10.64 4.69 2.55
C ILE A 33 10.49 3.81 3.78
N GLU A 34 11.62 3.32 4.29
CA GLU A 34 11.71 2.59 5.55
C GLU A 34 13.03 2.91 6.25
N ASN A 35 12.97 3.19 7.54
CA ASN A 35 14.07 3.71 8.34
C ASN A 35 14.72 4.94 7.71
N SER A 36 13.89 5.87 7.23
CA SER A 36 14.30 7.13 6.58
C SER A 36 15.16 6.97 5.33
N ARG A 37 15.11 5.78 4.71
CA ARG A 37 15.82 5.47 3.46
C ARG A 37 14.84 5.06 2.39
N ILE A 38 15.10 5.49 1.14
CA ILE A 38 14.40 4.95 -0.02
C ILE A 38 14.91 3.53 -0.24
N VAL A 39 14.03 2.56 -0.04
CA VAL A 39 14.35 1.12 -0.14
C VAL A 39 13.81 0.48 -1.41
N SER A 40 12.84 1.13 -2.06
CA SER A 40 12.31 0.73 -3.36
C SER A 40 11.58 1.91 -4.01
N LEU A 41 11.23 1.77 -5.28
CA LEU A 41 10.35 2.69 -5.99
C LEU A 41 9.17 1.92 -6.56
N ARG A 42 7.99 2.55 -6.50
CA ARG A 42 6.81 2.11 -7.22
C ARG A 42 6.41 3.17 -8.22
N ALA A 43 5.86 2.79 -9.35
CA ALA A 43 5.42 3.73 -10.36
C ALA A 43 4.00 3.44 -10.81
N ARG A 44 3.20 4.49 -11.01
CA ARG A 44 1.80 4.40 -11.44
C ARG A 44 1.67 4.80 -12.90
N PHE A 45 0.98 3.96 -13.67
CA PHE A 45 0.59 4.26 -15.03
C PHE A 45 -0.73 5.08 -15.04
N PHE A 46 -0.84 6.09 -15.90
CA PHE A 46 -1.94 7.07 -15.88
C PHE A 46 -2.98 6.85 -17.00
N ASP A 47 -2.55 6.31 -18.14
CA ASP A 47 -3.35 6.32 -19.38
C ASP A 47 -4.17 5.02 -19.55
N ASN A 48 -4.98 4.67 -18.55
CA ASN A 48 -5.76 3.42 -18.46
C ASN A 48 -4.95 2.15 -18.16
N GLY A 49 -4.20 2.14 -17.06
CA GLY A 49 -3.56 0.93 -16.56
C GLY A 49 -4.60 -0.11 -16.14
N GLN A 50 -4.43 -1.35 -16.57
CA GLN A 50 -5.34 -2.44 -16.20
C GLN A 50 -5.03 -2.92 -14.77
N ASP A 51 -6.08 -3.09 -13.97
CA ASP A 51 -6.02 -3.59 -12.60
C ASP A 51 -5.77 -5.12 -12.56
N ASN A 52 -6.31 -5.86 -13.54
CA ASN A 52 -6.13 -7.31 -13.64
C ASN A 52 -5.05 -7.68 -14.69
N PRO A 53 -3.93 -8.30 -14.29
CA PRO A 53 -2.91 -8.79 -15.22
C PRO A 53 -3.42 -9.78 -16.27
N GLU A 54 -4.48 -10.55 -15.98
CA GLU A 54 -5.08 -11.51 -16.92
C GLU A 54 -5.84 -10.81 -18.07
N GLN A 55 -6.24 -9.55 -17.86
CA GLN A 55 -6.86 -8.71 -18.90
C GLN A 55 -5.83 -8.04 -19.82
N LEU A 56 -4.54 -8.27 -19.61
CA LEU A 56 -3.47 -7.89 -20.53
C LEU A 56 -3.48 -8.83 -21.76
N GLN A 57 -4.56 -8.81 -22.53
CA GLN A 57 -4.63 -9.52 -23.81
C GLN A 57 -3.76 -8.81 -24.85
N SER A 58 -2.97 -9.59 -25.57
CA SER A 58 -1.94 -9.10 -26.48
C SER A 58 -2.53 -8.22 -27.60
N LYS A 59 -2.07 -6.95 -27.70
CA LYS A 59 -1.54 -6.27 -28.91
C LYS A 59 -1.65 -4.74 -28.96
N THR A 60 -2.07 -4.05 -27.90
CA THR A 60 -2.08 -2.58 -27.93
C THR A 60 -1.85 -1.97 -26.55
N TYR A 61 -0.64 -1.45 -26.30
CA TYR A 61 -0.31 -0.44 -25.28
C TYR A 61 -0.95 -0.59 -23.88
N THR A 62 -1.17 -1.81 -23.41
CA THR A 62 -1.68 -2.09 -22.07
C THR A 62 -0.53 -2.31 -21.12
N TYR A 63 -0.40 -1.41 -20.14
CA TYR A 63 0.60 -1.48 -19.07
C TYR A 63 -0.10 -1.83 -17.75
N PRO A 64 0.58 -2.56 -16.85
CA PRO A 64 0.04 -2.75 -15.50
C PRO A 64 -0.14 -1.39 -14.84
N LYS A 65 -1.21 -1.25 -14.04
CA LYS A 65 -1.49 0.00 -13.33
C LYS A 65 -0.35 0.43 -12.42
N TYR A 66 0.37 -0.54 -11.86
CA TYR A 66 1.56 -0.32 -11.03
C TYR A 66 2.73 -1.18 -11.48
N GLU A 67 3.92 -0.60 -11.43
CA GLU A 67 5.20 -1.30 -11.53
C GLU A 67 6.01 -1.05 -10.27
N SER A 68 6.76 -2.05 -9.80
CA SER A 68 7.62 -1.92 -8.62
C SER A 68 9.04 -2.35 -8.94
N LEU A 69 10.02 -1.68 -8.34
CA LEU A 69 11.38 -2.18 -8.30
C LEU A 69 11.50 -3.39 -7.39
N LYS A 70 12.66 -4.04 -7.44
CA LYS A 70 13.02 -5.08 -6.49
C LYS A 70 12.92 -4.56 -5.05
N GLY A 71 12.66 -5.48 -4.12
CA GLY A 71 12.63 -5.18 -2.69
C GLY A 71 11.30 -4.64 -2.15
N ILE A 72 10.21 -4.65 -2.93
CA ILE A 72 8.89 -4.21 -2.47
C ILE A 72 8.22 -5.20 -1.49
N THR A 73 8.51 -6.48 -1.62
CA THR A 73 7.88 -7.55 -0.84
C THR A 73 8.24 -7.44 0.64
N GLY A 74 7.24 -7.60 1.51
CA GLY A 74 7.45 -7.56 2.97
C GLY A 74 7.56 -6.15 3.56
N ARG A 75 7.20 -5.12 2.78
CA ARG A 75 7.24 -3.71 3.21
C ARG A 75 5.87 -3.07 3.19
N PHE A 76 5.72 -2.05 4.01
CA PHE A 76 4.56 -1.17 3.97
C PHE A 76 4.92 0.14 3.25
N PHE A 77 3.95 0.72 2.56
CA PHE A 77 4.00 2.15 2.29
C PHE A 77 3.84 2.92 3.61
N ASN A 78 4.58 4.03 3.76
CA ASN A 78 4.61 4.85 4.96
C ASN A 78 5.07 4.10 6.23
N ALA A 79 5.95 3.09 6.10
CA ALA A 79 6.40 2.24 7.21
C ALA A 79 7.02 3.02 8.38
N ASP A 80 7.61 4.18 8.12
CA ASP A 80 8.20 5.05 9.16
C ASP A 80 7.17 5.62 10.14
N MET A 81 5.88 5.55 9.82
CA MET A 81 4.80 5.80 10.78
C MET A 81 4.97 4.94 12.04
N LEU A 82 5.46 3.70 11.90
CA LEU A 82 5.68 2.79 13.03
C LEU A 82 6.80 3.27 13.96
N LEU A 83 7.76 4.08 13.47
CA LEU A 83 8.88 4.59 14.26
C LEU A 83 8.47 5.73 15.20
N ILE A 84 7.40 6.45 14.86
CA ILE A 84 6.93 7.64 15.59
C ILE A 84 5.69 7.36 16.45
N MET A 85 5.03 6.22 16.23
CA MET A 85 3.86 5.82 17.00
C MET A 85 4.24 5.17 18.33
N ARG A 86 3.41 5.40 19.35
CA ARG A 86 3.52 4.73 20.64
C ARG A 86 2.73 3.41 20.63
N PRO A 87 3.16 2.40 21.42
CA PRO A 87 2.38 1.19 21.61
C PRO A 87 0.94 1.50 22.07
N GLY A 88 -0.02 0.76 21.55
CA GLY A 88 -1.46 0.91 21.80
C GLY A 88 -2.13 2.02 20.99
N GLU A 89 -1.38 2.85 20.28
CA GLU A 89 -2.00 3.85 19.40
C GLU A 89 -2.72 3.19 18.22
N ARG A 90 -3.79 3.86 17.76
CA ARG A 90 -4.58 3.41 16.62
C ARG A 90 -3.77 3.50 15.33
N LEU A 91 -3.67 2.38 14.62
CA LEU A 91 -3.02 2.26 13.32
C LEU A 91 -4.00 1.79 12.27
N TYR A 92 -4.09 2.50 11.15
CA TYR A 92 -4.89 2.10 9.99
C TYR A 92 -4.02 1.38 8.95
N LEU A 93 -4.47 0.21 8.51
CA LEU A 93 -3.87 -0.54 7.42
C LEU A 93 -4.72 -0.39 6.16
N CYS A 94 -4.20 0.37 5.19
CA CYS A 94 -4.81 0.63 3.89
C CYS A 94 -4.28 -0.34 2.82
N GLU A 95 -5.00 -0.46 1.70
CA GLU A 95 -4.57 -1.29 0.59
C GLU A 95 -3.41 -0.67 -0.21
N GLY A 96 -3.58 0.58 -0.63
CA GLY A 96 -2.69 1.29 -1.55
C GLY A 96 -2.01 2.53 -0.96
N GLU A 97 -1.11 3.09 -1.76
CA GLU A 97 -0.34 4.29 -1.40
C GLU A 97 -1.24 5.52 -1.29
N PHE A 98 -2.18 5.70 -2.23
CA PHE A 98 -3.06 6.86 -2.26
C PHE A 98 -4.04 6.88 -1.09
N ASP A 99 -4.61 5.72 -0.73
CA ASP A 99 -5.46 5.60 0.47
C ASP A 99 -4.68 5.91 1.74
N THR A 100 -3.41 5.50 1.80
CA THR A 100 -2.55 5.83 2.93
C THR A 100 -2.23 7.34 2.98
N MET A 101 -1.95 7.97 1.84
CA MET A 101 -1.65 9.39 1.76
C MET A 101 -2.86 10.25 2.16
N ILE A 102 -4.04 9.97 1.59
CA ILE A 102 -5.26 10.71 1.90
C ILE A 102 -5.66 10.51 3.37
N ALA A 103 -5.42 9.32 3.94
CA ALA A 103 -5.63 9.06 5.36
C ALA A 103 -4.73 9.95 6.23
N GLY A 104 -3.43 10.01 5.91
CA GLY A 104 -2.47 10.88 6.60
C GLY A 104 -2.82 12.36 6.50
N GLN A 105 -3.26 12.82 5.31
CA GLN A 105 -3.71 14.20 5.09
C GLN A 105 -4.95 14.55 5.94
N ASN A 106 -5.74 13.56 6.32
CA ASN A 106 -6.91 13.72 7.20
C ASN A 106 -6.62 13.31 8.65
N GLY A 107 -5.34 13.27 9.06
CA GLY A 107 -4.95 13.07 10.45
C GLY A 107 -4.96 11.62 10.94
N LEU A 108 -5.16 10.65 10.06
CA LEU A 108 -5.11 9.23 10.40
C LEU A 108 -3.66 8.71 10.34
N LYS A 109 -3.24 7.98 11.38
CA LYS A 109 -1.96 7.27 11.38
C LYS A 109 -2.12 5.99 10.56
N ALA A 110 -1.60 5.97 9.33
CA ALA A 110 -1.86 4.91 8.36
C ALA A 110 -0.59 4.37 7.69
N ILE A 111 -0.64 3.09 7.32
CA ILE A 111 0.34 2.39 6.48
C ILE A 111 -0.38 1.62 5.36
N GLY A 112 0.32 1.30 4.27
CA GLY A 112 -0.27 0.62 3.10
C GLY A 112 0.39 -0.70 2.73
N LEU A 113 -0.36 -1.71 2.29
CA LEU A 113 0.16 -3.04 1.89
C LEU A 113 1.01 -3.02 0.62
N LEU A 114 0.95 -1.95 -0.19
CA LEU A 114 1.51 -1.90 -1.53
C LEU A 114 0.83 -2.95 -2.44
N GLY A 115 -0.50 -3.10 -2.31
CA GLY A 115 -1.33 -4.05 -3.05
C GLY A 115 -1.90 -5.15 -2.16
N VAL A 116 -3.16 -5.54 -2.41
CA VAL A 116 -4.00 -6.32 -1.48
C VAL A 116 -3.45 -7.68 -1.02
N SER A 117 -2.50 -8.26 -1.76
CA SER A 117 -1.91 -9.58 -1.45
C SER A 117 -0.42 -9.51 -1.08
N ASN A 118 0.17 -8.31 -0.96
CA ASN A 118 1.58 -8.15 -0.66
C ASN A 118 1.84 -8.14 0.86
N TYR A 119 1.59 -9.27 1.52
CA TYR A 119 1.88 -9.44 2.93
C TYR A 119 2.23 -10.88 3.30
N ASN A 120 2.86 -11.05 4.45
CA ASN A 120 3.13 -12.34 5.07
C ASN A 120 3.00 -12.22 6.61
N PRO A 121 2.99 -13.35 7.36
CA PRO A 121 2.82 -13.30 8.81
C PRO A 121 3.85 -12.46 9.56
N GLU A 122 5.13 -12.48 9.16
CA GLU A 122 6.17 -11.66 9.81
C GLU A 122 5.96 -10.16 9.56
N MET A 123 5.50 -9.79 8.38
CA MET A 123 5.15 -8.41 8.06
C MET A 123 3.96 -7.93 8.92
N ILE A 124 2.93 -8.76 9.09
CA ILE A 124 1.77 -8.44 9.95
C ILE A 124 2.15 -8.40 11.43
N LYS A 125 3.05 -9.28 11.87
CA LYS A 125 3.55 -9.32 13.25
C LYS A 125 4.22 -8.03 13.71
N ARG A 126 4.81 -7.26 12.77
CA ARG A 126 5.36 -5.91 13.05
C ARG A 126 4.31 -4.94 13.59
N LEU A 127 3.02 -5.23 13.41
CA LEU A 127 1.93 -4.37 13.83
C LEU A 127 1.39 -4.71 15.24
N ARG A 128 1.94 -5.74 15.90
CA ARG A 128 1.42 -6.28 17.17
C ARG A 128 1.35 -5.28 18.32
N ASP A 129 2.14 -4.21 18.25
CA ASP A 129 2.22 -3.22 19.32
C ASP A 129 1.11 -2.15 19.21
N TYR A 130 0.28 -2.18 18.16
CA TYR A 130 -0.73 -1.14 17.88
C TYR A 130 -2.16 -1.66 17.97
N ASP A 131 -3.13 -0.74 18.11
CA ASP A 131 -4.55 -1.04 17.95
C ASP A 131 -4.88 -1.00 16.45
N LEU A 132 -4.88 -2.18 15.81
CA LEU A 132 -4.91 -2.32 14.35
C LEU A 132 -6.34 -2.22 13.79
N PHE A 133 -6.56 -1.27 12.88
CA PHE A 133 -7.78 -1.11 12.09
C PHE A 133 -7.47 -1.47 10.63
N ILE A 134 -8.13 -2.50 10.11
CA ILE A 134 -7.96 -2.94 8.72
C ILE A 134 -8.99 -2.25 7.84
N LEU A 135 -8.53 -1.44 6.89
CA LEU A 135 -9.31 -0.56 6.02
C LEU A 135 -8.88 -0.75 4.57
N LEU A 136 -9.21 -1.92 4.01
CA LEU A 136 -8.98 -2.22 2.60
C LEU A 136 -10.18 -1.79 1.75
N ASP A 137 -10.03 -1.87 0.43
CA ASP A 137 -11.07 -1.52 -0.53
C ASP A 137 -12.36 -2.35 -0.29
N ASN A 138 -13.49 -1.76 -0.64
CA ASN A 138 -14.82 -2.35 -0.46
C ASN A 138 -15.22 -3.29 -1.61
N ASP A 139 -14.25 -3.84 -2.32
CA ASP A 139 -14.44 -4.85 -3.36
C ASP A 139 -14.26 -6.28 -2.81
N GLU A 140 -14.53 -7.29 -3.63
CA GLU A 140 -14.44 -8.69 -3.20
C GLU A 140 -13.01 -9.09 -2.75
N PRO A 141 -11.93 -8.76 -3.49
CA PRO A 141 -10.56 -8.98 -3.02
C PRO A 141 -10.26 -8.34 -1.66
N GLY A 142 -10.52 -7.04 -1.49
CA GLY A 142 -10.28 -6.31 -0.24
C GLY A 142 -11.07 -6.91 0.93
N ARG A 143 -12.35 -7.24 0.70
CA ARG A 143 -13.21 -7.94 1.68
C ARG A 143 -12.64 -9.28 2.11
N LYS A 144 -12.14 -10.10 1.19
CA LYS A 144 -11.55 -11.40 1.54
C LYS A 144 -10.24 -11.24 2.31
N GLN A 145 -9.40 -10.32 1.89
CA GLN A 145 -8.05 -10.17 2.44
C GLN A 145 -8.07 -9.56 3.85
N ARG A 146 -9.03 -8.68 4.18
CA ARG A 146 -9.10 -8.11 5.54
C ARG A 146 -9.35 -9.17 6.63
N TYR A 147 -10.22 -10.17 6.37
CA TYR A 147 -10.46 -11.27 7.32
C TYR A 147 -9.22 -12.13 7.46
N LYS A 148 -8.56 -12.46 6.34
CA LYS A 148 -7.31 -13.23 6.36
C LYS A 148 -6.19 -12.52 7.12
N ILE A 149 -6.06 -11.21 6.96
CA ILE A 149 -5.09 -10.41 7.73
C ILE A 149 -5.46 -10.39 9.21
N ALA A 150 -6.74 -10.27 9.56
CA ALA A 150 -7.21 -10.32 10.94
C ALA A 150 -6.87 -11.67 11.59
N ASP A 151 -7.10 -12.79 10.90
CA ASP A 151 -6.75 -14.13 11.38
C ASP A 151 -5.25 -14.29 11.60
N ILE A 152 -4.44 -13.82 10.65
CA ILE A 152 -2.98 -13.82 10.78
C ILE A 152 -2.56 -12.97 11.96
N PHE A 153 -3.10 -11.76 12.10
CA PHE A 153 -2.79 -10.85 13.19
C PHE A 153 -3.11 -11.48 14.54
N ARG A 154 -4.30 -12.09 14.69
CA ARG A 154 -4.69 -12.85 15.87
C ARG A 154 -3.66 -13.94 16.20
N ALA A 155 -3.25 -14.72 15.20
CA ALA A 155 -2.29 -15.81 15.39
C ALA A 155 -0.87 -15.32 15.78
N VAL A 156 -0.41 -14.19 15.24
CA VAL A 156 0.98 -13.72 15.46
C VAL A 156 1.13 -12.67 16.56
N ALA A 157 0.05 -12.00 16.94
CA ALA A 157 0.03 -10.90 17.92
C ALA A 157 -0.79 -11.20 19.18
N ASP A 158 -1.58 -12.29 19.19
CA ASP A 158 -2.51 -12.63 20.28
C ASP A 158 -3.49 -11.47 20.60
N LYS A 159 -3.97 -10.81 19.54
CA LYS A 159 -4.86 -9.64 19.59
C LYS A 159 -5.84 -9.65 18.42
N GLU A 160 -7.05 -9.15 18.63
CA GLU A 160 -8.00 -8.92 17.54
C GLU A 160 -7.67 -7.63 16.78
N ALA A 161 -7.71 -7.70 15.45
CA ALA A 161 -7.73 -6.51 14.61
C ALA A 161 -9.19 -6.06 14.39
N LYS A 162 -9.42 -4.75 14.30
CA LYS A 162 -10.73 -4.18 14.00
C LYS A 162 -10.94 -4.11 12.50
N ILE A 163 -11.87 -4.91 12.00
CA ILE A 163 -12.26 -4.85 10.60
C ILE A 163 -13.17 -3.65 10.40
N THR A 164 -12.81 -2.82 9.44
CA THR A 164 -13.48 -1.57 9.18
C THR A 164 -14.10 -1.56 7.80
N ASN A 165 -15.37 -1.15 7.72
CA ASN A 165 -16.08 -1.04 6.45
C ASN A 165 -16.21 0.44 6.04
N LEU A 166 -15.93 0.70 4.77
CA LEU A 166 -16.33 1.94 4.12
C LEU A 166 -17.87 1.97 3.95
N PRO A 167 -18.48 3.16 3.89
CA PRO A 167 -19.92 3.28 3.62
C PRO A 167 -20.33 2.57 2.33
N GLU A 168 -21.60 2.19 2.24
CA GLU A 168 -22.15 1.62 1.00
C GLU A 168 -21.99 2.62 -0.17
N GLY A 169 -21.62 2.10 -1.35
CA GLY A 169 -21.36 2.93 -2.53
C GLY A 169 -20.04 3.70 -2.51
N ILE A 170 -19.16 3.45 -1.52
CA ILE A 170 -17.78 3.94 -1.49
C ILE A 170 -16.85 2.76 -1.75
N LYS A 171 -16.04 2.86 -2.81
CA LYS A 171 -15.10 1.83 -3.24
C LYS A 171 -13.86 1.80 -2.36
N ASP A 172 -13.20 2.93 -2.21
CA ASP A 172 -11.90 3.04 -1.52
C ASP A 172 -11.87 4.30 -0.63
N LEU A 173 -10.84 4.41 0.20
CA LEU A 173 -10.73 5.51 1.15
C LEU A 173 -10.48 6.85 0.45
N THR A 174 -9.78 6.82 -0.69
CA THR A 174 -9.59 7.99 -1.54
C THR A 174 -10.92 8.55 -2.02
N GLU A 175 -11.82 7.70 -2.54
CA GLU A 175 -13.17 8.10 -2.95
C GLU A 175 -13.98 8.67 -1.78
N TYR A 176 -13.87 8.07 -0.59
CA TYR A 176 -14.56 8.57 0.60
C TYR A 176 -14.25 10.05 0.87
N PHE A 177 -12.96 10.40 0.95
CA PHE A 177 -12.53 11.76 1.29
C PHE A 177 -12.73 12.75 0.14
N ILE A 178 -12.69 12.31 -1.13
CA ILE A 178 -13.07 13.16 -2.27
C ILE A 178 -14.55 13.55 -2.18
N LYS A 179 -15.43 12.62 -1.79
CA LYS A 179 -16.87 12.88 -1.62
C LYS A 179 -17.21 13.65 -0.33
N HIS A 180 -16.34 13.60 0.69
CA HIS A 180 -16.56 14.23 2.00
C HIS A 180 -15.38 15.12 2.41
N PRO A 181 -15.09 16.20 1.67
CA PRO A 181 -13.94 17.05 1.98
C PRO A 181 -14.11 17.71 3.36
N GLY A 182 -13.03 17.76 4.14
CA GLY A 182 -12.99 18.44 5.44
C GLY A 182 -13.60 17.66 6.61
N GLN A 183 -14.09 16.43 6.42
CA GLN A 183 -14.43 15.55 7.54
C GLN A 183 -13.16 14.91 8.12
N ALA A 184 -12.56 15.59 9.10
CA ALA A 184 -11.36 15.12 9.81
C ALA A 184 -11.59 13.86 10.67
N THR A 185 -12.85 13.54 10.98
CA THR A 185 -13.20 12.44 11.88
C THR A 185 -14.07 11.42 11.15
N TRP A 186 -13.45 10.64 10.27
CA TRP A 186 -14.04 9.35 9.93
C TRP A 186 -13.98 8.46 11.17
N ASN A 187 -15.13 8.23 11.80
CA ASN A 187 -15.27 7.24 12.86
C ASN A 187 -15.82 5.96 12.23
N PRO A 188 -14.96 5.00 11.92
CA PRO A 188 -15.42 3.76 11.32
C PRO A 188 -16.40 3.05 12.23
N ARG A 189 -17.54 2.63 11.69
CA ARG A 189 -18.36 1.61 12.34
C ARG A 189 -17.54 0.33 12.29
N THR A 190 -17.01 -0.08 13.44
CA THR A 190 -16.46 -1.42 13.61
C THR A 190 -17.64 -2.39 13.54
N THR A 191 -17.49 -3.48 12.81
CA THR A 191 -18.40 -4.63 12.99
C THR A 191 -17.97 -5.31 14.28
N ASP A 192 -18.87 -5.38 15.25
CA ASP A 192 -18.76 -6.26 16.41
C ASP A 192 -18.70 -7.73 15.96
#